data_AF-A0AAP0PPY2-F1
#
_entry.id   AF-A0AAP0PPY2-F1
#
_cell.length_a   1.000
_cell.length_b   1.000
_cell.length_c   1.000
_cell.angle_alpha   90.00
_cell.angle_beta   90.00
_cell.angle_gamma   90.00
#
_symmetry.space_group_name_H-M   'P 1'
#
loop_
_entity.id
_entity.type
_entity.pdbx_description
1 polymer ?
#
loop_
_entity_poly.entity_id
_entity_poly.type
_entity_poly.pdbx_seq_one_letter_code
_entity_poly.pdbx_strand_id
1 'polypeptide(L)'
;MPLILFIFVAYLPIKINHKNSTTTTKLNFENQEDPSKIGSENKENIANQEHPFLNLIQKTIFQALLWIVYQLKQYMDPKFMLAYYCFYVYISAEVLMATVSVLAWALLGLELEPHFNKPYMATSLQDFWGRRWNLMASNALRSSVYEPLKRLVSSRSHDIGAMLPRIVAVMGTFVASGLVHEIALYYFARMRPSWEMTGFFVLQGLVVIVEIVVKKFLLMKGFAWRMNIVVSRVLVVGFVMVSAMCLFFPPVLKFNAVVRLEREVGAMGEFLKCSLIMLISFVNGK
;
A
#
# COMPACT_ATOMS: atom_id res chain seq x y z
N MET A 1 10.46 6.88 26.78
CA MET A 1 10.70 6.74 25.32
C MET A 1 11.60 7.87 24.86
N PRO A 2 12.61 7.64 24.01
CA PRO A 2 13.43 8.72 23.47
C PRO A 2 12.61 9.64 22.55
N LEU A 3 12.90 10.94 22.59
CA LEU A 3 12.13 12.02 21.92
C LEU A 3 11.95 11.80 20.41
N ILE A 4 12.96 11.22 19.75
CA ILE A 4 12.93 10.89 18.32
C ILE A 4 11.88 9.81 18.04
N LEU A 5 11.79 8.79 18.88
CA LEU A 5 10.79 7.72 18.74
C LEU A 5 9.37 8.27 18.92
N PHE A 6 9.19 9.23 19.84
CA PHE A 6 7.92 9.91 20.04
C PHE A 6 7.52 10.72 18.80
N ILE A 7 8.44 11.44 18.17
CA ILE A 7 8.17 12.22 16.95
C ILE A 7 7.79 11.29 15.78
N PHE A 8 8.51 10.19 15.57
CA PHE A 8 8.19 9.24 14.48
C PHE A 8 6.86 8.51 14.69
N VAL A 9 6.54 8.11 15.92
CA VAL A 9 5.27 7.45 16.26
C VAL A 9 4.09 8.43 16.26
N ALA A 10 4.31 9.70 16.61
CA ALA A 10 3.27 10.71 16.61
C ALA A 10 2.94 11.26 15.22
N TYR A 11 3.93 11.34 14.31
CA TYR A 11 3.75 11.92 12.97
C TYR A 11 3.43 10.91 11.87
N LEU A 12 3.79 9.64 12.04
CA LEU A 12 3.46 8.60 11.08
C LEU A 12 2.47 7.62 11.72
N PRO A 13 1.32 7.32 11.08
CA PRO A 13 0.39 6.29 11.52
C PRO A 13 0.97 4.90 11.19
N ILE A 14 2.15 4.62 11.73
CA ILE A 14 2.85 3.34 11.65
C ILE A 14 2.34 2.49 12.81
N LYS A 15 1.75 1.35 12.48
CA LYS A 15 1.50 0.31 13.48
C LYS A 15 2.82 -0.41 13.74
N ILE A 16 3.33 -0.25 14.96
CA ILE A 16 4.49 -1.01 15.45
C ILE A 16 3.99 -2.39 15.86
N ASN A 17 4.68 -3.44 15.42
CA ASN A 17 4.42 -4.79 15.91
C ASN A 17 4.96 -4.90 17.34
N HIS A 18 4.09 -4.83 18.35
CA HIS A 18 4.51 -4.95 19.75
C HIS A 18 4.79 -6.42 20.09
N LYS A 19 6.07 -6.80 20.06
CA LYS A 19 6.55 -8.03 20.68
C LYS A 19 6.69 -7.80 22.20
N ASN A 20 5.71 -8.29 22.96
CA ASN A 20 5.67 -8.49 24.42
C ASN A 20 6.47 -7.53 25.34
N SER A 21 5.75 -6.69 26.08
CA SER A 21 6.09 -6.39 27.48
C SER A 21 4.84 -6.50 28.36
N THR A 22 4.91 -7.53 29.20
CA THR A 22 4.12 -7.96 30.36
C THR A 22 3.27 -6.94 31.13
N THR A 23 2.02 -7.37 31.37
CA THR A 23 1.27 -7.44 32.66
C THR A 23 0.57 -6.18 33.24
N THR A 24 -0.74 -6.38 33.50
CA THR A 24 -1.72 -5.58 34.31
C THR A 24 -2.20 -4.27 33.67
N THR A 25 -3.49 -4.03 33.42
CA THR A 25 -4.66 -4.25 34.29
C THR A 25 -5.93 -4.41 33.45
N LYS A 26 -6.74 -5.42 33.80
CA LYS A 26 -8.10 -5.63 33.29
C LYS A 26 -9.01 -4.47 33.69
N LEU A 27 -9.78 -3.92 32.74
CA LEU A 27 -11.15 -3.48 32.97
C LEU A 27 -11.95 -3.70 31.67
N ASN A 28 -12.98 -4.53 31.78
CA ASN A 28 -13.83 -5.04 30.71
C ASN A 28 -14.74 -3.94 30.14
N PHE A 29 -15.09 -4.05 28.85
CA PHE A 29 -16.48 -3.97 28.40
C PHE A 29 -16.69 -4.88 27.18
N GLU A 30 -17.78 -5.63 27.26
CA GLU A 30 -18.19 -6.74 26.39
C GLU A 30 -18.40 -6.35 24.92
N ASN A 31 -17.89 -7.20 24.02
CA ASN A 31 -18.63 -7.70 22.87
C ASN A 31 -18.03 -9.06 22.48
N GLN A 32 -18.86 -10.09 22.60
CA GLN A 32 -18.48 -11.49 22.48
C GLN A 32 -18.45 -11.90 21.00
N GLU A 33 -17.32 -11.67 20.32
CA GLU A 33 -16.94 -12.41 19.11
C GLU A 33 -16.02 -13.57 19.52
N ASP A 34 -16.28 -14.76 18.97
CA ASP A 34 -15.61 -16.02 19.29
C ASP A 34 -14.07 -15.90 19.28
N PRO A 35 -13.38 -15.99 20.44
CA PRO A 35 -11.95 -15.71 20.57
C PRO A 35 -11.05 -16.75 19.87
N SER A 36 -11.62 -17.87 19.39
CA SER A 36 -10.87 -18.93 18.71
C SER A 36 -10.45 -18.58 17.28
N LYS A 37 -11.24 -17.78 16.55
CA LYS A 37 -10.95 -17.40 15.14
C LYS A 37 -9.99 -16.23 15.01
N ILE A 38 -10.10 -15.24 15.89
CA ILE A 38 -9.16 -14.09 15.93
C ILE A 38 -7.77 -14.54 16.39
N GLY A 39 -7.72 -15.52 17.31
CA GLY A 39 -6.47 -16.11 17.78
C GLY A 39 -5.73 -16.95 16.73
N SER A 40 -6.45 -17.65 15.84
CA SER A 40 -5.82 -18.47 14.79
C SER A 40 -5.31 -17.63 13.62
N GLU A 41 -6.10 -16.65 13.13
CA GLU A 41 -5.65 -15.75 12.04
C GLU A 41 -4.47 -14.87 12.47
N ASN A 42 -4.43 -14.42 13.73
CA ASN A 42 -3.28 -13.68 14.23
C ASN A 42 -2.05 -14.57 14.48
N LYS A 43 -2.20 -15.81 14.98
CA LYS A 43 -1.06 -16.72 15.17
C LYS A 43 -0.41 -17.15 13.85
N GLU A 44 -1.20 -17.41 12.82
CA GLU A 44 -0.68 -17.77 11.49
C GLU A 44 0.04 -16.60 10.79
N ASN A 45 -0.47 -15.38 10.99
CA ASN A 45 0.17 -14.17 10.46
C ASN A 45 1.44 -13.77 11.23
N ILE A 46 1.57 -14.14 12.51
CA ILE A 46 2.76 -13.85 13.34
C ILE A 46 3.88 -14.89 13.11
N ALA A 47 3.55 -16.15 12.83
CA ALA A 47 4.54 -17.21 12.63
C ALA A 47 5.24 -17.18 11.25
N ASN A 48 4.65 -16.49 10.26
CA ASN A 48 5.13 -16.42 8.88
C ASN A 48 5.78 -15.08 8.50
N GLN A 49 6.12 -14.22 9.47
CA GLN A 49 6.85 -12.98 9.17
C GLN A 49 8.32 -13.30 8.90
N GLU A 50 8.67 -13.38 7.62
CA GLU A 50 10.05 -13.46 7.16
C GLU A 50 10.87 -12.30 7.73
N HIS A 51 12.10 -12.59 8.18
CA HIS A 51 13.02 -11.56 8.65
C HIS A 51 13.14 -10.43 7.60
N PRO A 52 13.20 -9.15 8.02
CA PRO A 52 13.14 -8.01 7.10
C PRO A 52 14.26 -8.03 6.05
N PHE A 53 15.43 -8.58 6.38
CA PHE A 53 16.52 -8.79 5.42
C PHE A 53 16.24 -9.85 4.37
N LEU A 54 15.64 -10.99 4.74
CA LEU A 54 15.31 -12.06 3.79
C LEU A 54 14.29 -11.57 2.76
N ASN A 55 13.28 -10.85 3.24
CA ASN A 55 12.26 -10.23 2.40
C ASN A 55 12.90 -9.21 1.42
N LEU A 56 13.82 -8.38 1.89
CA LEU A 56 14.57 -7.44 1.03
C LEU A 56 15.42 -8.15 -0.02
N ILE A 57 16.14 -9.21 0.35
CA ILE A 57 16.97 -10.00 -0.58
C ILE A 57 16.09 -10.60 -1.68
N GLN A 58 15.00 -11.27 -1.30
CA GLN A 58 14.07 -11.86 -2.27
C GLN A 58 13.56 -10.83 -3.27
N LYS A 59 13.09 -9.68 -2.80
CA LYS A 59 12.57 -8.61 -3.66
C LYS A 59 13.64 -8.03 -4.57
N THR A 60 14.87 -7.89 -4.09
CA THR A 60 16.00 -7.41 -4.88
C THR A 60 16.38 -8.41 -5.99
N ILE A 61 16.31 -9.71 -5.73
CA ILE A 61 16.51 -10.75 -6.75
C ILE A 61 15.43 -10.66 -7.83
N PHE A 62 14.15 -10.51 -7.46
CA PHE A 62 13.07 -10.32 -8.42
C PHE A 62 13.27 -9.06 -9.27
N GLN A 63 13.72 -7.96 -8.66
CA GLN A 63 14.04 -6.72 -9.38
C GLN A 63 15.19 -6.92 -10.38
N ALA A 64 16.24 -7.66 -9.99
CA ALA A 64 17.36 -7.98 -10.87
C ALA A 64 16.92 -8.86 -12.05
N LEU A 65 16.03 -9.83 -11.82
CA LEU A 65 15.44 -10.65 -12.88
C LEU A 65 14.63 -9.80 -13.87
N LEU A 66 13.80 -8.87 -13.36
CA LEU A 66 13.07 -7.94 -14.23
C LEU A 66 14.03 -7.06 -15.04
N TRP A 67 15.14 -6.62 -14.46
CA TRP A 67 16.15 -5.86 -15.19
C TRP A 67 16.79 -6.67 -16.33
N ILE A 68 17.05 -7.98 -16.14
CA ILE A 68 17.51 -8.87 -17.22
C ILE A 68 16.47 -8.95 -18.34
N VAL A 69 15.19 -9.12 -17.98
CA VAL A 69 14.07 -9.16 -18.95
C VAL A 69 13.99 -7.85 -19.74
N TYR A 70 14.26 -6.70 -19.12
CA TYR A 70 14.30 -5.40 -19.81
C TYR A 70 15.34 -5.32 -20.92
N GLN A 71 16.46 -6.05 -20.82
CA GLN A 71 17.47 -6.10 -21.88
C GLN A 71 16.92 -6.72 -23.17
N LEU A 72 15.82 -7.47 -23.09
CA LEU A 72 15.12 -8.05 -24.22
C LEU A 72 14.03 -7.12 -24.80
N LYS A 73 13.94 -5.86 -24.36
CA LYS A 73 12.88 -4.90 -24.79
C LYS A 73 12.76 -4.74 -26.30
N GLN A 74 13.86 -4.89 -27.04
CA GLN A 74 13.88 -4.76 -28.50
C GLN A 74 13.05 -5.82 -29.23
N TYR A 75 12.75 -6.95 -28.56
CA TYR A 75 11.94 -8.04 -29.10
C TYR A 75 10.51 -8.05 -28.57
N MET A 76 10.12 -7.08 -27.73
CA MET A 76 8.84 -7.09 -27.03
C MET A 76 7.82 -6.16 -27.68
N ASP A 77 6.58 -6.65 -27.79
CA ASP A 77 5.45 -5.83 -28.21
C ASP A 77 5.20 -4.67 -27.21
N PRO A 78 4.78 -3.48 -27.68
CA PRO A 78 4.49 -2.34 -26.80
C PRO A 78 3.49 -2.62 -25.67
N LYS A 79 2.50 -3.50 -25.88
CA LYS A 79 1.53 -3.88 -24.83
C LYS A 79 2.20 -4.74 -23.76
N PHE A 80 3.11 -5.63 -24.17
CA PHE A 80 3.90 -6.43 -23.24
C PHE A 80 4.85 -5.54 -22.42
N MET A 81 5.45 -4.53 -23.04
CA MET A 81 6.26 -3.53 -22.33
C MET A 81 5.45 -2.75 -21.29
N LEU A 82 4.20 -2.41 -21.58
CA LEU A 82 3.33 -1.74 -20.60
C LEU A 82 3.02 -2.64 -19.40
N ALA A 83 2.76 -3.93 -19.64
CA ALA A 83 2.61 -4.93 -18.57
C ALA A 83 3.89 -5.09 -17.75
N TYR A 84 5.05 -5.13 -18.41
CA TYR A 84 6.36 -5.15 -17.76
C TYR A 84 6.54 -3.95 -16.81
N TYR A 85 6.23 -2.72 -17.26
CA TYR A 85 6.34 -1.53 -16.41
C TYR A 85 5.42 -1.60 -15.18
N CYS A 86 4.25 -2.24 -15.28
CA CYS A 86 3.37 -2.47 -14.13
C CYS A 86 4.05 -3.34 -13.06
N PHE A 87 4.63 -4.47 -13.48
CA PHE A 87 5.36 -5.35 -12.57
C PHE A 87 6.62 -4.66 -12.01
N TYR A 88 7.36 -3.95 -12.86
CA TYR A 88 8.56 -3.24 -12.46
C TYR A 88 8.26 -2.19 -11.38
N VAL A 89 7.23 -1.36 -11.54
CA VAL A 89 6.85 -0.36 -10.53
C VAL A 89 6.37 -1.02 -9.24
N TYR A 90 5.60 -2.11 -9.32
CA TYR A 90 5.18 -2.85 -8.14
C TYR A 90 6.37 -3.41 -7.35
N ILE A 91 7.30 -4.11 -8.00
CA ILE A 91 8.49 -4.67 -7.34
C ILE A 91 9.40 -3.55 -6.83
N SER A 92 9.55 -2.45 -7.58
CA SER A 92 10.33 -1.29 -7.13
C SER A 92 9.75 -0.68 -5.86
N ALA A 93 8.42 -0.54 -5.77
CA ALA A 93 7.76 -0.09 -4.55
C ALA A 93 7.97 -1.08 -3.39
N GLU A 94 7.88 -2.38 -3.64
CA GLU A 94 8.14 -3.43 -2.64
C GLU A 94 9.58 -3.38 -2.09
N VAL A 95 10.59 -3.16 -2.95
CA VAL A 95 12.00 -2.99 -2.59
C VAL A 95 12.22 -1.71 -1.79
N LEU A 96 11.64 -0.59 -2.23
CA LEU A 96 11.74 0.69 -1.52
C LEU A 96 11.20 0.56 -0.10
N MET A 97 9.99 0.00 0.05
CA MET A 97 9.38 -0.17 1.37
C MET A 97 10.12 -1.19 2.23
N ALA A 98 10.66 -2.27 1.65
CA ALA A 98 11.49 -3.22 2.38
C ALA A 98 12.79 -2.58 2.89
N THR A 99 13.41 -1.71 2.10
CA THR A 99 14.58 -0.91 2.52
C THR A 99 14.23 -0.01 3.71
N VAL A 100 13.09 0.69 3.66
CA VAL A 100 12.60 1.51 4.79
C VAL A 100 12.39 0.66 6.04
N SER A 101 11.80 -0.53 5.92
CA SER A 101 11.64 -1.46 7.05
C SER A 101 12.97 -1.91 7.65
N VAL A 102 13.97 -2.24 6.82
CA VAL A 102 15.31 -2.62 7.30
C VAL A 102 16.01 -1.45 7.98
N LEU A 103 15.91 -0.23 7.43
CA LEU A 103 16.49 0.97 8.03
C LEU A 103 15.84 1.31 9.39
N ALA A 104 14.51 1.24 9.48
CA ALA A 104 13.79 1.45 10.74
C ALA A 104 14.20 0.41 11.80
N TRP A 105 14.36 -0.84 11.39
CA TRP A 105 14.85 -1.91 12.29
C TRP A 105 16.30 -1.66 12.73
N ALA A 106 17.20 -1.33 11.80
CA ALA A 106 18.62 -1.15 12.10
C ALA A 106 18.91 0.10 12.95
N LEU A 107 18.20 1.21 12.69
CA LEU A 107 18.46 2.49 13.35
C LEU A 107 17.64 2.68 14.64
N LEU A 108 16.41 2.17 14.68
CA LEU A 108 15.46 2.42 15.77
C LEU A 108 15.04 1.16 16.52
N GLY A 109 15.45 -0.04 16.06
CA GLY A 109 14.98 -1.31 16.60
C GLY A 109 13.50 -1.57 16.34
N LEU A 110 12.86 -0.81 15.43
CA LEU A 110 11.43 -0.89 15.17
C LEU A 110 11.13 -1.87 14.03
N GLU A 111 10.28 -2.85 14.31
CA GLU A 111 9.75 -3.77 13.30
C GLU A 111 8.47 -3.17 12.69
N LEU A 112 8.59 -2.71 11.44
CA LEU A 112 7.46 -2.17 10.67
C LEU A 112 6.57 -3.29 10.14
N GLU A 113 5.25 -3.08 10.17
CA GLU A 113 4.29 -3.98 9.54
C GLU A 113 4.57 -4.12 8.02
N PRO A 114 4.39 -5.30 7.42
CA PRO A 114 4.55 -5.48 5.99
C PRO A 114 3.69 -4.47 5.21
N HIS A 115 4.32 -3.74 4.28
CA HIS A 115 3.63 -2.74 3.48
C HIS A 115 2.66 -3.35 2.47
N PHE A 116 2.93 -4.57 2.01
CA PHE A 116 2.08 -5.30 1.09
C PHE A 116 1.82 -6.70 1.64
N ASN A 117 0.58 -7.18 1.50
CA ASN A 117 0.17 -8.51 1.93
C ASN A 117 -0.40 -9.30 0.75
N LYS A 118 0.50 -9.84 -0.07
CA LYS A 118 0.18 -10.70 -1.24
C LYS A 118 -1.00 -10.13 -2.05
N PRO A 119 -0.89 -8.92 -2.65
CA PRO A 119 -2.01 -8.24 -3.31
C PRO A 119 -2.63 -9.06 -4.45
N TYR A 120 -1.85 -9.93 -5.08
CA TYR A 120 -2.31 -10.87 -6.11
C TYR A 120 -3.29 -11.96 -5.58
N MET A 121 -3.39 -12.14 -4.26
CA MET A 121 -4.35 -13.06 -3.63
C MET A 121 -5.72 -12.41 -3.33
N ALA A 122 -5.88 -11.12 -3.64
CA ALA A 122 -7.12 -10.39 -3.37
C ALA A 122 -8.32 -10.98 -4.10
N THR A 123 -9.42 -11.20 -3.39
CA THR A 123 -10.67 -11.73 -3.96
C THR A 123 -11.69 -10.64 -4.24
N SER A 124 -11.42 -9.41 -3.80
CA SER A 124 -12.26 -8.24 -4.06
C SER A 124 -11.44 -6.96 -4.06
N LEU A 125 -11.95 -5.87 -4.62
CA LEU A 125 -11.24 -4.59 -4.62
C LEU A 125 -11.17 -3.98 -3.22
N GLN A 126 -12.18 -4.23 -2.39
CA GLN A 126 -12.11 -3.90 -0.96
C GLN A 126 -10.96 -4.60 -0.25
N ASP A 127 -10.75 -5.89 -0.53
CA ASP A 127 -9.66 -6.68 0.04
C ASP A 127 -8.30 -6.21 -0.50
N PHE A 128 -8.23 -5.93 -1.82
CA PHE A 128 -7.03 -5.40 -2.46
C PHE A 128 -6.59 -4.08 -1.82
N TRP A 129 -7.42 -3.03 -1.87
CA TRP A 129 -7.08 -1.69 -1.40
C TRP A 129 -7.05 -1.57 0.13
N GLY A 130 -7.91 -2.31 0.83
CA GLY A 130 -8.10 -2.13 2.28
C GLY A 130 -7.19 -2.97 3.16
N ARG A 131 -6.64 -4.09 2.64
CA ARG A 131 -5.95 -5.12 3.44
C ARG A 131 -4.68 -5.69 2.81
N ARG A 132 -4.38 -5.39 1.55
CA ARG A 132 -3.27 -6.04 0.84
C ARG A 132 -2.33 -5.09 0.12
N TRP A 133 -2.84 -3.98 -0.38
CA TRP A 133 -2.07 -2.97 -1.09
C TRP A 133 -1.70 -1.82 -0.17
N ASN A 134 -0.40 -1.53 -0.05
CA ASN A 134 0.17 -0.40 0.69
C ASN A 134 -0.52 -0.11 2.04
N LEU A 135 -0.40 -1.05 2.99
CA LEU A 135 -1.04 -1.00 4.29
C LEU A 135 -0.71 0.25 5.10
N MET A 136 0.51 0.77 4.96
CA MET A 136 0.90 2.03 5.58
C MET A 136 0.08 3.20 5.03
N ALA A 137 -0.02 3.35 3.71
CA ALA A 137 -0.85 4.39 3.10
C ALA A 137 -2.34 4.20 3.42
N SER A 138 -2.85 2.97 3.37
CA SER A 138 -4.24 2.66 3.70
C SER A 138 -4.58 2.97 5.15
N ASN A 139 -3.67 2.69 6.10
CA ASN A 139 -3.84 3.05 7.50
C ASN A 139 -3.77 4.57 7.69
N ALA A 140 -2.85 5.25 7.02
CA ALA A 140 -2.74 6.71 7.08
C ALA A 140 -3.98 7.41 6.56
N LEU A 141 -4.48 6.99 5.40
CA LEU A 141 -5.71 7.52 4.81
C LEU A 141 -6.94 7.16 5.64
N ARG A 142 -6.94 6.00 6.31
CA ARG A 142 -8.02 5.60 7.20
C ARG A 142 -8.15 6.55 8.40
N SER A 143 -7.03 6.88 9.05
CA SER A 143 -7.03 7.77 10.22
C SER A 143 -7.19 9.24 9.85
N SER A 144 -6.60 9.69 8.74
CA SER A 144 -6.60 11.10 8.34
C SER A 144 -7.83 11.53 7.55
N VAL A 145 -8.43 10.64 6.75
CA VAL A 145 -9.53 11.00 5.84
C VAL A 145 -10.79 10.19 6.13
N TYR A 146 -10.70 8.86 6.08
CA TYR A 146 -11.88 8.00 6.11
C TYR A 146 -12.70 8.15 7.40
N GLU A 147 -12.07 7.95 8.57
CA GLU A 147 -12.77 8.01 9.86
C GLU A 147 -13.29 9.42 10.19
N PRO A 148 -12.50 10.50 10.03
CA PRO A 148 -13.02 11.86 10.22
C PRO A 148 -14.20 12.17 9.29
N LEU A 149 -14.09 11.87 8.00
CA LEU A 149 -15.13 12.17 7.02
C LEU A 149 -16.41 11.38 7.30
N LYS A 150 -16.28 10.09 7.65
CA LYS A 150 -17.41 9.24 8.02
C LYS A 150 -18.13 9.78 9.26
N ARG A 151 -17.39 10.22 10.29
CA ARG A 151 -17.97 10.78 11.52
C ARG A 151 -18.69 12.09 11.27
N LEU A 152 -18.08 12.99 10.48
CA LEU A 152 -18.68 14.27 10.11
C LEU A 152 -20.01 14.08 9.37
N VAL A 153 -20.07 13.19 8.40
CA VAL A 153 -21.30 12.92 7.64
C VAL A 153 -22.34 12.22 8.52
N SER A 154 -21.93 11.26 9.36
CA SER A 154 -22.85 10.57 10.29
C SER A 154 -23.47 11.54 11.30
N SER A 155 -22.69 12.51 11.80
CA SER A 155 -23.17 13.51 12.75
C SER A 155 -24.13 14.53 12.15
N ARG A 156 -24.01 14.81 10.85
CA ARG A 156 -24.82 15.82 10.15
C ARG A 156 -26.10 15.24 9.54
N SER A 157 -26.15 13.91 9.40
CA SER A 157 -27.17 13.22 8.64
C SER A 157 -27.80 12.10 9.49
N HIS A 158 -28.34 12.45 10.66
CA HIS A 158 -28.93 11.48 11.59
C HIS A 158 -30.07 10.67 10.93
N ASP A 159 -30.82 11.30 10.02
CA ASP A 159 -31.96 10.71 9.32
C ASP A 159 -31.60 10.01 7.99
N ILE A 160 -30.37 10.17 7.49
CA ILE A 160 -29.97 9.64 6.18
C ILE A 160 -29.25 8.31 6.41
N GLY A 161 -29.86 7.22 5.91
CA GLY A 161 -29.48 5.85 6.25
C GLY A 161 -27.97 5.55 6.26
N ALA A 162 -27.60 4.58 7.12
CA ALA A 162 -26.21 4.22 7.52
C ALA A 162 -25.20 3.90 6.39
N MET A 163 -25.64 3.94 5.13
CA MET A 163 -24.82 3.69 3.95
C MET A 163 -24.15 4.96 3.41
N LEU A 164 -24.82 6.12 3.48
CA LEU A 164 -24.29 7.36 2.92
C LEU A 164 -22.95 7.77 3.55
N PRO A 165 -22.76 7.76 4.89
CA PRO A 165 -21.48 8.13 5.48
C PRO A 165 -20.33 7.22 5.01
N ARG A 166 -20.61 5.93 4.77
CA ARG A 166 -19.61 4.99 4.24
C ARG A 166 -19.24 5.31 2.80
N ILE A 167 -20.22 5.58 1.94
CA ILE A 167 -19.98 5.92 0.52
C ILE A 167 -19.13 7.18 0.41
N VAL A 168 -19.51 8.24 1.13
CA VAL A 168 -18.78 9.52 1.13
C VAL A 168 -17.36 9.33 1.66
N ALA A 169 -17.20 8.58 2.76
CA ALA A 169 -15.88 8.31 3.33
C ALA A 169 -14.97 7.52 2.36
N VAL A 170 -15.49 6.48 1.70
CA VAL A 170 -14.73 5.72 0.70
C VAL A 170 -14.32 6.65 -0.45
N MET A 171 -15.26 7.38 -1.04
CA MET A 171 -14.97 8.25 -2.18
C MET A 171 -13.95 9.33 -1.81
N GLY A 172 -14.16 10.02 -0.68
CA GLY A 172 -13.24 11.05 -0.21
C GLY A 172 -11.83 10.52 0.05
N THR A 173 -11.71 9.28 0.53
CA THR A 173 -10.41 8.62 0.74
C THR A 173 -9.69 8.35 -0.58
N PHE A 174 -10.39 7.85 -1.60
CA PHE A 174 -9.81 7.61 -2.92
C PHE A 174 -9.45 8.90 -3.65
N VAL A 175 -10.27 9.95 -3.54
CA VAL A 175 -9.97 11.28 -4.07
C VAL A 175 -8.71 11.85 -3.39
N ALA A 176 -8.63 11.80 -2.06
CA ALA A 176 -7.46 12.26 -1.32
C ALA A 176 -6.19 11.49 -1.72
N SER A 177 -6.29 10.16 -1.87
CA SER A 177 -5.19 9.34 -2.39
C SER A 177 -4.75 9.78 -3.79
N GLY A 178 -5.70 9.98 -4.71
CA GLY A 178 -5.42 10.44 -6.06
C GLY A 178 -4.71 11.78 -6.10
N LEU A 179 -5.18 12.75 -5.31
CA LEU A 179 -4.55 14.06 -5.17
C LEU A 179 -3.11 13.97 -4.65
N VAL A 180 -2.86 13.14 -3.62
CA VAL A 180 -1.50 12.93 -3.11
C VAL A 180 -0.57 12.37 -4.19
N HIS A 181 -1.05 11.42 -5.00
CA HIS A 181 -0.25 10.86 -6.09
C HIS A 181 -0.02 11.86 -7.23
N GLU A 182 -1.02 12.68 -7.54
CA GLU A 182 -0.89 13.76 -8.53
C GLU A 182 0.13 14.82 -8.07
N ILE A 183 0.09 15.19 -6.79
CA ILE A 183 1.06 16.11 -6.16
C ILE A 183 2.47 15.50 -6.17
N ALA A 184 2.58 14.20 -5.83
CA ALA A 184 3.86 13.50 -5.90
C ALA A 184 4.43 13.55 -7.33
N LEU A 185 3.62 13.26 -8.35
CA LEU A 185 4.03 13.41 -9.75
C LEU A 185 4.42 14.85 -10.09
N TYR A 186 3.67 15.84 -9.63
CA TYR A 186 4.00 17.25 -9.84
C TYR A 186 5.39 17.58 -9.29
N TYR A 187 5.72 17.14 -8.07
CA TYR A 187 7.03 17.41 -7.47
C TYR A 187 8.17 16.61 -8.10
N PHE A 188 7.98 15.30 -8.32
CA PHE A 188 9.02 14.43 -8.88
C PHE A 188 9.25 14.70 -10.37
N ALA A 189 8.19 14.87 -11.15
CA ALA A 189 8.30 15.10 -12.60
C ALA A 189 8.40 16.60 -12.97
N ARG A 190 8.09 17.54 -12.05
CA ARG A 190 7.99 19.00 -12.29
C ARG A 190 7.02 19.38 -13.41
N MET A 191 5.88 18.69 -13.49
CA MET A 191 4.93 18.82 -14.60
C MET A 191 3.50 19.10 -14.13
N ARG A 192 2.70 19.75 -14.97
CA ARG A 192 1.31 20.10 -14.66
C ARG A 192 0.46 18.85 -14.37
N PRO A 193 -0.45 18.90 -13.37
CA PRO A 193 -1.38 17.83 -13.08
C PRO A 193 -2.23 17.47 -14.31
N SER A 194 -2.18 16.21 -14.75
CA SER A 194 -3.01 15.71 -15.86
C SER A 194 -4.35 15.16 -15.38
N TRP A 195 -4.49 14.92 -14.07
CA TRP A 195 -5.67 14.34 -13.41
C TRP A 195 -6.00 12.91 -13.84
N GLU A 196 -5.27 12.32 -14.79
CA GLU A 196 -5.44 10.94 -15.23
C GLU A 196 -5.19 9.97 -14.06
N MET A 197 -4.17 10.25 -13.23
CA MET A 197 -3.84 9.44 -12.06
C MET A 197 -4.88 9.59 -10.95
N THR A 198 -5.36 10.81 -10.70
CA THR A 198 -6.51 11.02 -9.80
C THR A 198 -7.76 10.28 -10.30
N GLY A 199 -8.00 10.31 -11.62
CA GLY A 199 -9.09 9.59 -12.28
C GLY A 199 -9.02 8.07 -12.06
N PHE A 200 -7.83 7.48 -12.08
CA PHE A 200 -7.63 6.07 -11.72
C PHE A 200 -8.15 5.76 -10.31
N PHE A 201 -7.76 6.56 -9.30
CA PHE A 201 -8.21 6.32 -7.93
C PHE A 201 -9.71 6.56 -7.76
N VAL A 202 -10.28 7.57 -8.42
CA VAL A 202 -11.74 7.81 -8.41
C VAL A 202 -12.49 6.63 -9.02
N LEU A 203 -12.03 6.09 -10.14
CA LEU A 203 -12.61 4.89 -10.76
C LEU A 203 -12.57 3.70 -9.80
N GLN A 204 -11.43 3.47 -9.14
CA GLN A 204 -11.28 2.40 -8.15
C GLN A 204 -12.25 2.59 -6.97
N GLY A 205 -12.38 3.82 -6.46
CA GLY A 205 -13.32 4.16 -5.39
C GLY A 205 -14.78 3.92 -5.78
N LEU A 206 -15.17 4.29 -7.00
CA LEU A 206 -16.50 4.03 -7.55
C LEU A 206 -16.80 2.53 -7.61
N VAL A 207 -15.88 1.73 -8.15
CA VAL A 207 -16.09 0.28 -8.25
C VAL A 207 -16.14 -0.38 -6.87
N VAL A 208 -15.31 0.07 -5.92
CA VAL A 208 -15.38 -0.38 -4.51
C VAL A 208 -16.74 -0.05 -3.89
N ILE A 209 -17.28 1.15 -4.14
CA ILE A 209 -18.61 1.53 -3.65
C ILE A 209 -19.69 0.62 -4.25
N VAL A 210 -19.66 0.40 -5.57
CA VAL A 210 -20.58 -0.51 -6.25
C VAL A 210 -20.48 -1.91 -5.64
N GLU A 211 -19.27 -2.40 -5.40
CA GLU A 211 -19.02 -3.69 -4.78
C GLU A 211 -19.64 -3.79 -3.38
N ILE A 212 -19.50 -2.74 -2.55
CA ILE A 212 -20.12 -2.65 -1.22
C ILE A 212 -21.65 -2.69 -1.32
N VAL A 213 -22.23 -1.92 -2.25
CA VAL A 213 -23.68 -1.82 -2.46
C VAL A 213 -24.24 -3.18 -2.89
N VAL A 214 -23.63 -3.80 -3.89
CA VAL A 214 -24.05 -5.09 -4.43
C VAL A 214 -23.93 -6.18 -3.37
N LYS A 215 -22.80 -6.27 -2.65
CA LYS A 215 -22.64 -7.24 -1.56
C LYS A 215 -23.69 -7.05 -0.47
N LYS A 216 -23.96 -5.82 -0.04
CA LYS A 216 -24.99 -5.54 0.97
C LYS A 216 -26.39 -5.92 0.47
N PHE A 217 -26.71 -5.60 -0.78
CA PHE A 217 -28.00 -5.93 -1.39
C PHE A 217 -28.23 -7.43 -1.52
N LEU A 218 -27.22 -8.18 -1.98
CA LEU A 218 -27.30 -9.64 -2.10
C LEU A 218 -27.45 -10.31 -0.73
N LEU A 219 -26.73 -9.83 0.29
CA LEU A 219 -26.88 -10.30 1.67
C LEU A 219 -28.28 -10.03 2.22
N MET A 220 -28.86 -8.85 1.98
CA MET A 220 -30.25 -8.53 2.38
C MET A 220 -31.28 -9.45 1.71
N LYS A 221 -31.03 -9.89 0.48
CA LYS A 221 -31.86 -10.86 -0.25
C LYS A 221 -31.59 -12.32 0.13
N GLY A 222 -30.72 -12.58 1.12
CA GLY A 222 -30.36 -13.93 1.55
C GLY A 222 -29.50 -14.71 0.56
N PHE A 223 -28.96 -14.07 -0.48
CA PHE A 223 -28.13 -14.73 -1.48
C PHE A 223 -26.65 -14.69 -1.07
N ALA A 224 -26.08 -15.85 -0.75
CA ALA A 224 -24.65 -15.99 -0.54
C ALA A 224 -23.94 -16.10 -1.89
N TRP A 225 -23.50 -14.96 -2.43
CA TRP A 225 -22.73 -14.91 -3.68
C TRP A 225 -21.36 -15.58 -3.48
N ARG A 226 -21.20 -16.81 -3.97
CA ARG A 226 -19.96 -17.58 -3.91
C ARG A 226 -19.34 -17.69 -5.29
N MET A 227 -18.63 -16.65 -5.71
CA MET A 227 -17.74 -16.74 -6.88
C MET A 227 -16.57 -17.68 -6.56
N ASN A 228 -16.12 -18.44 -7.55
CA ASN A 228 -14.89 -19.20 -7.42
C ASN A 228 -13.73 -18.25 -7.10
N ILE A 229 -12.95 -18.60 -6.08
CA ILE A 229 -11.85 -17.78 -5.56
C ILE A 229 -10.82 -17.42 -6.65
N VAL A 230 -10.54 -18.35 -7.56
CA VAL A 230 -9.56 -18.14 -8.65
C VAL A 230 -10.10 -17.11 -9.63
N VAL A 231 -11.37 -17.25 -10.03
CA VAL A 231 -12.03 -16.32 -10.95
C VAL A 231 -12.06 -14.92 -10.35
N SER A 232 -12.42 -14.80 -9.06
CA SER A 232 -12.45 -13.51 -8.36
C SER A 232 -11.07 -12.85 -8.32
N ARG A 233 -10.02 -13.63 -8.07
CA ARG A 233 -8.63 -13.12 -8.05
C ARG A 233 -8.19 -12.61 -9.41
N VAL A 234 -8.42 -13.40 -10.46
CA VAL A 234 -8.06 -13.01 -11.84
C VAL A 234 -8.82 -11.75 -12.25
N LEU A 235 -10.12 -11.65 -11.91
CA LEU A 235 -10.92 -10.47 -12.20
C LEU A 235 -10.42 -9.22 -11.47
N VAL A 236 -10.12 -9.32 -10.17
CA VAL A 236 -9.65 -8.19 -9.36
C VAL A 236 -8.28 -7.71 -9.83
N VAL A 237 -7.32 -8.63 -9.94
CA VAL A 237 -5.95 -8.29 -10.36
C VAL A 237 -5.96 -7.80 -11.81
N GLY A 238 -6.69 -8.48 -12.70
CA GLY A 238 -6.84 -8.08 -14.09
C GLY A 238 -7.46 -6.68 -14.22
N PHE A 239 -8.53 -6.39 -13.49
CA PHE A 239 -9.16 -5.07 -13.50
C PHE A 239 -8.21 -3.97 -13.01
N VAL A 240 -7.51 -4.19 -11.89
CA VAL A 240 -6.52 -3.23 -11.37
C VAL A 240 -5.40 -3.02 -12.37
N MET A 241 -4.85 -4.08 -12.95
CA MET A 241 -3.77 -3.99 -13.93
C MET A 241 -4.20 -3.24 -15.18
N VAL A 242 -5.33 -3.59 -15.78
CA VAL A 242 -5.84 -2.92 -17.00
C VAL A 242 -6.15 -1.45 -16.73
N SER A 243 -6.85 -1.14 -15.64
CA SER A 243 -7.14 0.26 -15.29
C SER A 243 -5.87 1.06 -14.97
N ALA A 244 -4.86 0.45 -14.35
CA ALA A 244 -3.57 1.09 -14.12
C ALA A 244 -2.85 1.36 -15.44
N MET A 245 -2.82 0.39 -16.36
CA MET A 245 -2.23 0.55 -17.70
C MET A 245 -2.88 1.69 -18.49
N CYS A 246 -4.19 1.91 -18.31
CA CYS A 246 -4.93 2.94 -19.05
C CYS A 246 -4.88 4.34 -18.43
N LEU A 247 -4.82 4.46 -17.10
CA LEU A 247 -4.98 5.76 -16.42
C LEU A 247 -3.80 6.12 -15.51
N PHE A 248 -3.10 5.13 -14.96
CA PHE A 248 -2.00 5.36 -14.02
C PHE A 248 -0.66 5.49 -14.74
N PHE A 249 -0.36 4.58 -15.66
CA PHE A 249 0.94 4.53 -16.35
C PHE A 249 1.13 5.52 -17.50
N PRO A 250 0.12 5.93 -18.29
CA PRO A 250 0.36 6.87 -19.37
C PRO A 250 0.95 8.21 -18.92
N PRO A 251 0.51 8.83 -17.79
CA PRO A 251 1.21 9.98 -17.21
C PRO A 251 2.66 9.67 -16.83
N VAL A 252 2.92 8.51 -16.22
CA VAL A 252 4.27 8.12 -15.77
C VAL A 252 5.21 7.91 -16.97
N LEU A 253 4.72 7.31 -18.05
CA LEU A 253 5.51 6.93 -19.22
C LEU A 253 5.67 8.05 -20.24
N LYS A 254 4.64 8.88 -20.48
CA LYS A 254 4.69 9.99 -21.45
C LYS A 254 5.80 11.01 -21.15
N PHE A 255 6.28 11.08 -19.91
CA PHE A 255 7.13 12.19 -19.47
C PHE A 255 8.55 11.80 -19.05
N ASN A 256 9.06 10.63 -19.47
CA ASN A 256 10.40 10.13 -19.09
C ASN A 256 10.61 10.10 -17.56
N ALA A 257 9.54 10.04 -16.76
CA ALA A 257 9.63 10.05 -15.31
C ALA A 257 10.41 8.81 -14.83
N VAL A 258 10.30 7.67 -15.52
CA VAL A 258 11.08 6.45 -15.22
C VAL A 258 12.58 6.67 -15.43
N VAL A 259 13.01 7.26 -16.55
CA VAL A 259 14.44 7.53 -16.83
C VAL A 259 15.02 8.55 -15.84
N ARG A 260 14.20 9.51 -15.42
CA ARG A 260 14.59 10.52 -14.43
C ARG A 260 14.61 9.95 -13.01
N LEU A 261 13.65 9.12 -12.65
CA LEU A 261 13.60 8.43 -11.36
C LEU A 261 14.77 7.45 -11.23
N GLU A 262 15.14 6.73 -12.30
CA GLU A 262 16.34 5.90 -12.33
C GLU A 262 17.62 6.73 -12.15
N ARG A 263 17.69 7.92 -12.75
CA ARG A 263 18.82 8.85 -12.53
C ARG A 263 18.87 9.39 -11.10
N GLU A 264 17.73 9.78 -10.52
CA GLU A 264 17.65 10.34 -9.17
C GLU A 264 17.85 9.27 -8.09
N VAL A 265 17.31 8.06 -8.27
CA VAL A 265 17.57 6.89 -7.40
C VAL A 265 19.02 6.44 -7.53
N GLY A 266 19.60 6.44 -8.74
CA GLY A 266 21.03 6.18 -8.95
C GLY A 266 21.91 7.20 -8.23
N ALA A 267 21.56 8.49 -8.31
CA ALA A 267 22.26 9.56 -7.59
C ALA A 267 22.11 9.43 -6.06
N MET A 268 20.92 9.06 -5.57
CA MET A 268 20.69 8.82 -4.15
C MET A 268 21.41 7.58 -3.63
N GLY A 269 21.53 6.54 -4.46
CA GLY A 269 22.33 5.34 -4.19
C GLY A 269 23.82 5.65 -4.07
N GLU A 270 24.37 6.44 -4.99
CA GLU A 270 25.75 6.93 -4.89
C GLU A 270 25.95 7.83 -3.66
N PHE A 271 25.00 8.71 -3.35
CA PHE A 271 25.06 9.55 -2.15
C PHE A 271 25.05 8.73 -0.84
N LEU A 272 24.20 7.70 -0.75
CA LEU A 272 24.15 6.80 0.39
C LEU A 272 25.43 5.96 0.50
N LYS A 273 25.97 5.49 -0.62
CA LYS A 273 27.24 4.77 -0.67
C LYS A 273 28.39 5.65 -0.18
N CYS A 274 28.50 6.89 -0.65
CA CYS A 274 29.48 7.87 -0.16
C CYS A 274 29.29 8.17 1.33
N SER A 275 28.05 8.33 1.80
CA SER A 275 27.74 8.59 3.21
C SER A 275 28.10 7.41 4.11
N LEU A 276 27.81 6.18 3.67
CA LEU A 276 28.15 4.95 4.38
C LEU A 276 29.67 4.74 4.45
N ILE A 277 30.39 4.98 3.34
CA ILE A 277 31.85 4.94 3.30
C ILE A 277 32.45 5.97 4.27
N MET A 278 31.96 7.22 4.28
CA MET A 278 32.40 8.23 5.25
C MET A 278 32.13 7.81 6.70
N LEU A 279 30.97 7.20 6.99
CA LEU A 279 30.62 6.72 8.32
C LEU A 279 31.53 5.58 8.77
N ILE A 280 31.83 4.63 7.88
CA ILE A 280 32.75 3.51 8.15
C ILE A 280 34.18 4.02 8.35
N SER A 281 34.65 4.97 7.52
CA SER A 281 35.96 5.60 7.69
C SER A 281 36.08 6.42 8.98
N PHE A 282 34.99 7.06 9.41
CA PHE A 282 34.94 7.80 10.68
C PHE A 282 34.94 6.88 11.90
N VAL A 283 34.30 5.70 11.81
CA VAL A 283 34.27 4.68 12.87
C VAL A 283 35.60 3.91 12.94
N ASN A 284 36.22 3.59 11.81
CA ASN A 284 37.52 2.91 11.74
C ASN A 284 38.73 3.85 11.92
N GLY A 285 38.50 5.17 11.93
CA GLY A 285 39.51 6.21 12.14
C GLY A 285 39.72 6.62 13.59
N LYS A 286 39.23 5.83 14.55
CA LYS A 286 39.53 5.95 15.99
C LYS A 286 40.38 4.78 16.45
#